data_AF-A0A351V8P9-F1
#
_entry.id   AF-A0A351V8P9-F1
#
_cell.length_a   1.000
_cell.length_b   1.000
_cell.length_c   1.000
_cell.angle_alpha   90.00
_cell.angle_beta   90.00
_cell.angle_gamma   90.00
#
_symmetry.space_group_name_H-M   'P 1'
#
loop_
_entity.id
_entity.type
_entity.pdbx_description
1 polymer ?
#
loop_
_entity_poly.entity_id
_entity_poly.type
_entity_poly.pdbx_seq_one_letter_code
_entity_poly.pdbx_strand_id
1 'polypeptide(L)'
;MRLPGEYEERNSGLSMKYMIMGVSLSILLILGAVVYMNKQEEERKSRLRQQETTVMALDYEEGEGKTEEEGNAESEGITEEVPVVGYAGRRSLQEVERLYKENKLTASDLDFWDMYPEEPEYAADTETENQTKPENRNGEEEKDKAARYDEAAQRLAEEEIANDPSKDGKHTLLTYADGTEEWVLINPYLEQNTYDYTKLQKKADKMSYYDNGRSVSYLGVDLSKYNGEVDFVALKEAGVEFVMLRLGSRGYGSGQIMLDENFEENMKKATDAGLEIGVYFFSQAITAEEAVEESNFIIQTLANYKITYPVAFDMEYVENDKARIEALSRDEKTAVAKAFLQNTKVAGYQPLIYGTKEWLIKQIDLTKLTEYDIWLSQQKDMPDYPYKFQMWQYSLEGEISGVNGDVGLNISFVDYSEK
;
A
#
# COMPACT_ATOMS: atom_id res chain seq x y z
N MET A 1 13.88 40.74 58.78
CA MET A 1 14.72 41.49 57.81
C MET A 1 16.17 41.07 57.99
N ARG A 2 16.67 40.19 57.11
CA ARG A 2 18.07 39.96 56.70
C ARG A 2 18.00 39.16 55.39
N LEU A 3 18.85 39.52 54.43
CA LEU A 3 18.81 39.24 52.99
C LEU A 3 19.65 37.99 52.60
N PRO A 4 19.57 37.51 51.32
CA PRO A 4 19.70 36.12 50.90
C PRO A 4 21.07 35.74 50.32
N GLY A 5 21.32 34.44 50.19
CA GLY A 5 22.33 33.87 49.29
C GLY A 5 23.39 33.01 49.99
N GLU A 6 23.11 31.73 50.17
CA GLU A 6 24.10 30.63 50.18
C GLU A 6 23.32 29.31 50.15
N TYR A 7 23.28 28.65 48.99
CA TYR A 7 22.87 27.25 48.89
C TYR A 7 24.14 26.40 48.93
N GLU A 8 24.26 25.56 49.96
CA GLU A 8 25.29 24.52 50.04
C GLU A 8 25.07 23.48 48.92
N GLU A 9 26.07 23.30 48.06
CA GLU A 9 26.15 22.17 47.15
C GLU A 9 26.33 20.87 47.94
N ARG A 10 25.28 20.03 47.99
CA ARG A 10 25.41 18.63 48.39
C ARG A 10 26.07 17.83 47.28
N ASN A 11 27.38 17.67 47.43
CA ASN A 11 28.23 16.78 46.68
C ASN A 11 27.78 15.31 46.84
N SER A 12 26.99 14.79 45.89
CA SER A 12 26.66 13.36 45.76
C SER A 12 27.45 12.75 44.60
N GLY A 13 28.78 12.87 44.65
CA GLY A 13 29.67 12.15 43.74
C GLY A 13 29.67 10.66 44.07
N LEU A 14 28.77 9.89 43.45
CA LEU A 14 28.97 8.45 43.32
C LEU A 14 30.32 8.25 42.61
N SER A 15 31.32 7.76 43.34
CA SER A 15 32.71 7.68 42.85
C SER A 15 32.75 7.08 41.44
N MET A 16 33.36 7.81 40.50
CA MET A 16 33.47 7.48 39.08
C MET A 16 33.90 6.03 38.81
N LYS A 17 34.59 5.40 39.77
CA LYS A 17 34.96 3.98 39.77
C LYS A 17 33.75 3.04 39.80
N TYR A 18 32.69 3.36 40.53
CA TYR A 18 31.45 2.56 40.58
C TYR A 18 30.60 2.73 39.33
N MET A 19 30.61 3.90 38.70
CA MET A 19 29.94 4.12 37.42
C MET A 19 30.64 3.33 36.29
N ILE A 20 31.98 3.36 36.24
CA ILE A 20 32.76 2.59 35.26
C ILE A 20 32.60 1.07 35.49
N MET A 21 32.60 0.61 36.75
CA MET A 21 32.32 -0.80 37.05
C MET A 21 30.89 -1.20 36.68
N GLY A 22 29.89 -0.36 36.96
CA GLY A 22 28.49 -0.64 36.62
C GLY A 22 28.25 -0.74 35.11
N VAL A 23 28.85 0.15 34.32
CA VAL A 23 28.77 0.13 32.86
C VAL A 23 29.53 -1.07 32.27
N SER A 24 30.69 -1.42 32.84
CA SER A 24 31.44 -2.60 32.38
C SER A 24 30.70 -3.92 32.67
N LEU A 25 30.02 -4.01 33.82
CA LEU A 25 29.26 -5.20 34.19
C LEU A 25 27.99 -5.37 33.33
N SER A 26 27.34 -4.26 32.97
CA SER A 26 26.17 -4.28 32.09
C SER A 26 26.53 -4.64 30.64
N ILE A 27 27.67 -4.16 30.13
CA ILE A 27 28.18 -4.58 28.80
C ILE A 27 28.50 -6.08 28.77
N LEU A 28 29.14 -6.61 29.81
CA LEU A 28 29.44 -8.05 29.89
C LEU A 28 28.18 -8.92 29.99
N LEU A 29 27.14 -8.46 30.70
CA LEU A 29 25.85 -9.15 30.77
C LEU A 29 25.13 -9.16 29.41
N ILE A 30 25.17 -8.04 28.67
CA ILE A 30 24.57 -7.95 27.33
C ILE A 30 25.32 -8.88 26.36
N LEU A 31 26.66 -8.85 26.35
CA LEU A 31 27.46 -9.76 25.52
C LEU A 31 27.21 -11.23 25.87
N GLY A 32 27.09 -11.55 27.16
CA GLY A 32 26.73 -12.90 27.62
C GLY A 32 25.34 -13.34 27.12
N ALA A 33 24.35 -12.45 27.16
CA ALA A 33 23.01 -12.72 26.66
C ALA A 33 22.98 -12.91 25.13
N VAL A 34 23.74 -12.10 24.38
CA VAL A 34 23.85 -12.23 22.92
C VAL A 34 24.53 -13.55 22.54
N VAL A 35 25.62 -13.93 23.21
CA VAL A 35 26.30 -15.21 22.96
C VAL A 35 25.39 -16.39 23.31
N TYR A 36 24.62 -16.28 24.40
CA TYR A 36 23.66 -17.32 24.80
C TYR A 36 22.51 -17.47 23.79
N MET A 37 21.94 -16.34 23.33
CA MET A 37 20.88 -16.31 22.31
C MET A 37 21.39 -16.90 20.98
N ASN A 38 22.60 -16.54 20.56
CA ASN A 38 23.18 -17.04 19.31
C ASN A 38 23.46 -18.55 19.38
N LYS A 39 23.89 -19.06 20.55
CA LYS A 39 24.06 -20.50 20.78
C LYS A 39 22.73 -21.25 20.73
N GLN A 40 21.67 -20.69 21.34
CA GLN A 40 20.31 -21.26 21.26
C GLN A 40 19.79 -21.29 19.82
N GLU A 41 20.10 -20.26 19.03
CA GLU A 41 19.71 -20.19 17.63
C GLU A 41 20.45 -21.21 16.75
N GLU A 42 21.75 -21.42 16.99
CA GLU A 42 22.51 -22.50 16.32
C GLU A 42 21.98 -23.88 16.69
N GLU A 43 21.65 -24.13 17.97
CA GLU A 43 21.03 -25.37 18.42
C GLU A 43 19.61 -25.58 17.86
N ARG A 44 18.89 -24.50 17.54
CA ARG A 44 17.60 -24.56 16.84
C ARG A 44 17.79 -24.89 15.36
N LYS A 45 18.76 -24.24 14.69
CA LYS A 45 19.10 -24.49 13.28
C LYS A 45 19.70 -25.87 13.05
N SER A 46 20.43 -26.42 14.02
CA SER A 46 20.94 -27.79 13.95
C SER A 46 19.81 -28.81 14.10
N ARG A 47 18.87 -28.59 15.04
CA ARG A 47 17.67 -29.43 15.20
C ARG A 47 16.78 -29.43 13.96
N LEU A 48 16.54 -28.26 13.36
CA LEU A 48 15.77 -28.14 12.11
C LEU A 48 16.45 -28.89 10.96
N ARG A 49 17.77 -28.76 10.81
CA ARG A 49 18.53 -29.52 9.81
C ARG A 49 18.49 -31.03 10.05
N GLN A 50 18.53 -31.46 11.31
CA GLN A 50 18.40 -32.88 11.66
C GLN A 50 17.00 -33.40 11.36
N GLN A 51 15.96 -32.59 11.58
CA GLN A 51 14.57 -32.90 11.26
C GLN A 51 14.33 -32.96 9.74
N GLU A 52 14.86 -32.01 8.96
CA GLU A 52 14.86 -32.04 7.48
C GLU A 52 15.60 -33.26 6.92
N THR A 53 16.75 -33.62 7.52
CA THR A 53 17.52 -34.80 7.11
C THR A 53 16.79 -36.11 7.47
N THR A 54 16.01 -36.10 8.55
CA THR A 54 15.22 -37.27 8.99
C THR A 54 13.97 -37.45 8.13
N VAL A 55 13.32 -36.34 7.73
CA VAL A 55 12.20 -36.35 6.77
C VAL A 55 12.69 -36.80 5.39
N MET A 56 13.84 -36.31 4.91
CA MET A 56 14.45 -36.81 3.67
C MET A 56 14.90 -38.29 3.76
N ALA A 57 15.29 -38.79 4.93
CA ALA A 57 15.62 -40.21 5.10
C ALA A 57 14.38 -41.11 5.15
N LEU A 58 13.26 -40.63 5.70
CA LEU A 58 11.97 -41.32 5.68
C LEU A 58 11.38 -41.39 4.26
N ASP A 59 11.51 -40.31 3.48
CA ASP A 59 11.09 -40.28 2.08
C ASP A 59 11.97 -41.16 1.17
N TYR A 60 13.17 -41.56 1.64
CA TYR A 60 14.07 -42.48 0.92
C TYR A 60 13.87 -43.96 1.29
N GLU A 61 13.19 -44.30 2.39
CA GLU A 61 12.94 -45.69 2.79
C GLU A 61 11.57 -46.25 2.33
N GLU A 62 10.62 -45.41 1.87
CA GLU A 62 9.31 -45.86 1.37
C GLU A 62 9.31 -46.35 -0.11
N GLY A 63 10.47 -46.74 -0.62
CA GLY A 63 10.71 -47.01 -2.04
C GLY A 63 11.17 -48.43 -2.41
N GLU A 64 10.83 -49.49 -1.69
CA GLU A 64 10.95 -50.88 -2.21
C GLU A 64 9.80 -51.79 -1.75
N GLY A 65 8.86 -52.12 -2.65
CA GLY A 65 7.78 -53.08 -2.34
C GLY A 65 6.72 -53.31 -3.43
N LYS A 66 7.06 -54.16 -4.41
CA LYS A 66 6.23 -55.05 -5.27
C LYS A 66 4.73 -54.78 -5.52
N THR A 67 4.44 -54.67 -6.83
CA THR A 67 3.26 -55.01 -7.66
C THR A 67 2.17 -55.96 -7.13
N GLU A 68 0.91 -55.65 -7.45
CA GLU A 68 -0.06 -56.39 -8.32
C GLU A 68 -1.35 -55.54 -8.48
N GLU A 69 -1.68 -55.07 -9.71
CA GLU A 69 -2.80 -55.52 -10.60
C GLU A 69 -4.21 -55.33 -9.99
N GLU A 70 -5.25 -54.82 -10.64
CA GLU A 70 -5.65 -54.53 -12.03
C GLU A 70 -6.99 -53.74 -11.93
N GLY A 71 -7.38 -52.94 -12.93
CA GLY A 71 -8.81 -52.58 -13.10
C GLY A 71 -9.20 -51.19 -13.64
N ASN A 72 -8.81 -50.91 -14.88
CA ASN A 72 -9.64 -50.38 -15.98
C ASN A 72 -10.67 -49.23 -15.75
N ALA A 73 -10.43 -48.05 -16.35
CA ALA A 73 -11.32 -47.36 -17.29
C ALA A 73 -10.80 -45.95 -17.65
N GLU A 74 -10.54 -45.73 -18.94
CA GLU A 74 -10.08 -44.48 -19.54
C GLU A 74 -11.20 -43.44 -19.69
N SER A 75 -10.87 -42.16 -19.45
CA SER A 75 -11.57 -40.99 -19.97
C SER A 75 -10.54 -39.99 -20.49
N GLU A 76 -10.72 -39.53 -21.73
CA GLU A 76 -9.87 -38.53 -22.40
C GLU A 76 -9.91 -37.15 -21.72
N GLY A 77 -8.75 -36.49 -21.66
CA GLY A 77 -8.59 -35.09 -21.25
C GLY A 77 -7.14 -34.64 -21.41
N ILE A 78 -6.85 -33.90 -22.48
CA ILE A 78 -5.54 -33.32 -22.82
C ILE A 78 -5.29 -32.09 -21.95
N THR A 79 -4.15 -32.03 -21.25
CA THR A 79 -3.47 -30.77 -20.87
C THR A 79 -1.96 -30.98 -20.78
N GLU A 80 -1.22 -30.19 -21.57
CA GLU A 80 0.24 -30.09 -21.58
C GLU A 80 0.79 -29.58 -20.24
N GLU A 81 1.87 -30.20 -19.76
CA GLU A 81 2.64 -29.72 -18.62
C GLU A 81 3.64 -28.61 -19.05
N VAL A 82 3.57 -27.48 -18.37
CA VAL A 82 4.59 -26.41 -18.42
C VAL A 82 5.58 -26.65 -17.27
N PRO A 83 6.89 -26.83 -17.51
CA PRO A 83 7.86 -26.91 -16.42
C PRO A 83 8.26 -25.52 -15.92
N VAL A 84 8.05 -25.32 -14.62
CA VAL A 84 8.46 -24.18 -13.80
C VAL A 84 9.99 -24.11 -13.71
N VAL A 85 10.59 -23.00 -14.14
CA VAL A 85 12.03 -22.74 -14.05
C VAL A 85 12.35 -22.05 -12.72
N GLY A 86 12.97 -22.81 -11.80
CA GLY A 86 13.66 -22.28 -10.63
C GLY A 86 15.05 -21.74 -11.00
N TYR A 87 15.34 -20.52 -10.56
CA TYR A 87 16.57 -19.77 -10.84
C TYR A 87 17.76 -20.27 -9.99
N ALA A 88 18.72 -20.96 -10.62
CA ALA A 88 20.08 -21.14 -10.07
C ALA A 88 21.07 -21.44 -11.21
N GLY A 89 21.80 -20.43 -11.69
CA GLY A 89 22.74 -20.57 -12.79
C GLY A 89 24.11 -19.98 -12.49
N ARG A 90 25.04 -20.79 -11.96
CA ARG A 90 26.49 -20.64 -12.25
C ARG A 90 26.72 -21.29 -13.61
N ARG A 91 26.77 -20.51 -14.69
CA ARG A 91 27.26 -20.97 -16.00
C ARG A 91 28.70 -20.53 -16.20
N SER A 92 29.51 -21.45 -16.70
CA SER A 92 30.95 -21.35 -16.87
C SER A 92 31.35 -20.31 -17.93
N LEU A 93 32.42 -19.56 -17.65
CA LEU A 93 33.08 -18.59 -18.54
C LEU A 93 33.30 -19.07 -19.99
N GLN A 94 33.38 -20.38 -20.22
CA GLN A 94 33.56 -21.00 -21.53
C GLN A 94 32.36 -20.79 -22.49
N GLU A 95 31.15 -20.62 -21.97
CA GLU A 95 29.95 -20.41 -22.79
C GLU A 95 29.82 -18.95 -23.24
N VAL A 96 30.31 -18.02 -22.43
CA VAL A 96 30.45 -16.59 -22.75
C VAL A 96 31.53 -16.37 -23.82
N GLU A 97 32.65 -17.08 -23.70
CA GLU A 97 33.77 -16.96 -24.64
C GLU A 97 33.45 -17.53 -26.03
N ARG A 98 32.57 -18.55 -26.10
CA ARG A 98 32.04 -19.08 -27.36
C ARG A 98 31.12 -18.08 -28.06
N LEU A 99 30.23 -17.41 -27.32
CA LEU A 99 29.31 -16.39 -27.86
C LEU A 99 30.07 -15.15 -28.38
N TYR A 100 31.18 -14.78 -27.74
CA TYR A 100 32.09 -13.71 -28.21
C TYR A 100 32.82 -14.06 -29.52
N LYS A 101 33.05 -15.35 -29.78
CA LYS A 101 33.78 -15.80 -30.98
C LYS A 101 32.86 -16.02 -32.19
N GLU A 102 31.58 -16.31 -31.94
CA GLU A 102 30.55 -16.53 -32.97
C GLU A 102 29.92 -15.22 -33.48
N ASN A 103 29.87 -14.14 -32.68
CA ASN A 103 29.36 -12.83 -33.10
C ASN A 103 30.51 -11.81 -33.30
N LYS A 104 30.92 -11.62 -34.55
CA LYS A 104 31.91 -10.61 -34.96
C LYS A 104 31.28 -9.21 -35.10
N LEU A 105 30.73 -8.68 -34.01
CA LEU A 105 30.40 -7.26 -33.91
C LEU A 105 31.25 -6.66 -32.78
N THR A 106 32.12 -5.73 -33.16
CA THR A 106 32.95 -4.94 -32.28
C THR A 106 32.28 -3.60 -32.02
N ALA A 107 32.66 -2.90 -30.95
CA ALA A 107 32.12 -1.57 -30.63
C ALA A 107 32.35 -0.52 -31.75
N SER A 108 33.24 -0.81 -32.70
CA SER A 108 33.49 -0.02 -33.92
C SER A 108 32.53 -0.29 -35.07
N ASP A 109 31.65 -1.31 -34.97
CA ASP A 109 30.61 -1.63 -35.96
C ASP A 109 29.26 -0.96 -35.62
N LEU A 110 29.21 -0.18 -34.55
CA LEU A 110 28.10 0.70 -34.20
C LEU A 110 28.50 2.13 -34.59
N ASP A 111 28.19 2.53 -35.83
CA ASP A 111 28.28 3.92 -36.28
C ASP A 111 27.26 4.78 -35.52
N PHE A 112 27.67 5.22 -34.33
CA PHE A 112 26.91 6.09 -33.44
C PHE A 112 26.88 7.56 -33.90
N TRP A 113 27.51 7.90 -35.04
CA TRP A 113 27.70 9.28 -35.49
C TRP A 113 27.00 9.69 -36.80
N ASP A 114 26.21 8.81 -37.43
CA ASP A 114 25.49 9.12 -38.68
C ASP A 114 24.02 9.60 -38.46
N MET A 115 23.67 10.04 -37.25
CA MET A 115 22.29 10.42 -36.88
C MET A 115 22.07 11.92 -36.65
N TYR A 116 22.92 12.79 -37.22
CA TYR A 116 22.64 14.23 -37.29
C TYR A 116 22.96 14.73 -38.70
N PRO A 117 22.00 15.35 -39.41
CA PRO A 117 22.31 15.97 -40.69
C PRO A 117 23.28 17.14 -40.46
N GLU A 118 24.42 17.14 -41.16
CA GLU A 118 25.35 18.27 -41.20
C GLU A 118 24.64 19.50 -41.78
N GLU A 119 24.58 20.61 -41.03
CA GLU A 119 24.14 21.90 -41.54
C GLU A 119 25.14 22.44 -42.57
N PRO A 120 24.69 23.09 -43.66
CA PRO A 120 25.59 23.55 -44.71
C PRO A 120 26.41 24.76 -44.27
N GLU A 121 27.74 24.65 -44.40
CA GLU A 121 28.65 25.79 -44.36
C GLU A 121 28.32 26.79 -45.50
N TYR A 122 28.08 28.04 -45.11
CA TYR A 122 28.07 29.18 -46.03
C TYR A 122 29.50 29.49 -46.47
N ALA A 123 29.91 29.03 -47.65
CA ALA A 123 31.11 29.50 -48.33
C ALA A 123 30.75 30.60 -49.33
N ALA A 124 31.36 31.78 -49.15
CA ALA A 124 31.25 32.93 -50.03
C ALA A 124 31.94 32.69 -51.38
N ASP A 125 31.32 33.23 -52.43
CA ASP A 125 31.77 33.24 -53.82
C ASP A 125 33.25 33.63 -54.01
N THR A 126 33.94 32.96 -54.94
CA THR A 126 34.58 33.61 -56.09
C THR A 126 35.04 32.58 -57.15
N GLU A 127 34.39 32.66 -58.31
CA GLU A 127 34.90 32.48 -59.68
C GLU A 127 36.01 31.45 -59.97
N THR A 128 35.74 30.41 -60.76
CA THR A 128 35.94 30.39 -62.23
C THR A 128 35.88 28.96 -62.81
N GLU A 129 35.33 28.89 -64.02
CA GLU A 129 35.63 27.93 -65.10
C GLU A 129 35.11 26.47 -65.08
N ASN A 130 34.08 26.31 -65.91
CA ASN A 130 33.98 25.38 -67.04
C ASN A 130 33.63 23.89 -66.83
N GLN A 131 32.44 23.61 -67.38
CA GLN A 131 32.05 22.46 -68.21
C GLN A 131 31.25 21.32 -67.58
N THR A 132 30.01 21.25 -68.11
CA THR A 132 29.17 20.08 -68.43
C THR A 132 28.35 19.42 -67.32
N LYS A 133 27.04 19.68 -67.40
CA LYS A 133 25.90 18.89 -66.91
C LYS A 133 26.08 17.38 -67.13
N PRO A 134 25.54 16.53 -66.23
CA PRO A 134 24.16 16.04 -66.43
C PRO A 134 23.29 16.26 -65.17
N GLU A 135 22.12 16.88 -65.34
CA GLU A 135 20.81 16.21 -65.22
C GLU A 135 20.47 15.62 -63.84
N ASN A 136 20.00 16.50 -62.97
CA ASN A 136 18.63 16.50 -62.43
C ASN A 136 17.97 15.13 -62.18
N ARG A 137 18.35 14.49 -61.08
CA ARG A 137 17.50 13.64 -60.22
C ARG A 137 18.01 13.90 -58.80
N ASN A 138 17.14 14.23 -57.85
CA ASN A 138 17.34 14.16 -56.37
C ASN A 138 16.47 15.15 -55.57
N GLY A 139 15.68 16.03 -56.21
CA GLY A 139 14.79 16.96 -55.47
C GLY A 139 13.43 16.35 -55.03
N GLU A 140 12.95 15.33 -55.73
CA GLU A 140 11.66 14.68 -55.42
C GLU A 140 11.82 13.54 -54.39
N GLU A 141 12.93 12.80 -54.42
CA GLU A 141 13.18 11.70 -53.47
C GLU A 141 13.44 12.18 -52.04
N GLU A 142 14.01 13.36 -51.82
CA GLU A 142 14.19 13.93 -50.48
C GLU A 142 12.89 14.48 -49.89
N LYS A 143 12.05 15.14 -50.69
CA LYS A 143 10.71 15.58 -50.26
C LYS A 143 9.80 14.40 -49.94
N ASP A 144 9.90 13.33 -50.71
CA ASP A 144 9.11 12.12 -50.53
C ASP A 144 9.60 11.26 -49.35
N LYS A 145 10.88 11.37 -48.96
CA LYS A 145 11.40 10.81 -47.71
C LYS A 145 10.94 11.62 -46.50
N ALA A 146 11.08 12.95 -46.51
CA ALA A 146 10.63 13.82 -45.41
C ALA A 146 9.13 13.66 -45.14
N ALA A 147 8.30 13.64 -46.19
CA ALA A 147 6.86 13.40 -46.07
C ALA A 147 6.53 12.02 -45.48
N ARG A 148 7.30 10.97 -45.82
CA ARG A 148 7.13 9.64 -45.22
C ARG A 148 7.55 9.58 -43.75
N TYR A 149 8.57 10.34 -43.33
CA TYR A 149 8.95 10.45 -41.93
C TYR A 149 7.89 11.22 -41.14
N ASP A 150 7.33 12.30 -41.69
CA ASP A 150 6.25 13.07 -41.08
C ASP A 150 4.95 12.24 -40.96
N GLU A 151 4.58 11.48 -41.99
CA GLU A 151 3.45 10.55 -41.94
C GLU A 151 3.69 9.38 -40.96
N ALA A 152 4.92 8.87 -40.86
CA ALA A 152 5.26 7.84 -39.87
C ALA A 152 5.23 8.39 -38.44
N ALA A 153 5.72 9.62 -38.23
CA ALA A 153 5.65 10.30 -36.94
C ALA A 153 4.21 10.64 -36.56
N GLN A 154 3.36 11.04 -37.53
CA GLN A 154 1.93 11.22 -37.30
C GLN A 154 1.23 9.92 -36.96
N ARG A 155 1.50 8.81 -37.66
CA ARG A 155 0.92 7.50 -37.32
C ARG A 155 1.36 6.99 -35.95
N LEU A 156 2.64 7.17 -35.60
CA LEU A 156 3.14 6.82 -34.27
C LEU A 156 2.50 7.70 -33.19
N ALA A 157 2.36 9.00 -33.44
CA ALA A 157 1.67 9.91 -32.53
C ALA A 157 0.17 9.56 -32.41
N GLU A 158 -0.50 9.19 -33.50
CA GLU A 158 -1.89 8.72 -33.49
C GLU A 158 -2.05 7.39 -32.76
N GLU A 159 -1.09 6.47 -32.89
CA GLU A 159 -1.07 5.18 -32.20
C GLU A 159 -0.74 5.33 -30.71
N GLU A 160 0.13 6.28 -30.37
CA GLU A 160 0.46 6.66 -28.99
C GLU A 160 -0.72 7.38 -28.31
N ILE A 161 -1.46 8.22 -29.06
CA ILE A 161 -2.73 8.82 -28.61
C ILE A 161 -3.84 7.76 -28.49
N ALA A 162 -3.90 6.79 -29.42
CA ALA A 162 -4.90 5.72 -29.39
C ALA A 162 -4.70 4.73 -28.23
N ASN A 163 -3.45 4.57 -27.78
CA ASN A 163 -3.08 3.73 -26.64
C ASN A 163 -2.87 4.53 -25.34
N ASP A 164 -3.30 5.78 -25.29
CA ASP A 164 -3.21 6.64 -24.10
C ASP A 164 -4.11 6.09 -22.98
N PRO A 165 -3.53 5.54 -21.89
CA PRO A 165 -4.31 4.95 -20.80
C PRO A 165 -5.22 5.96 -20.10
N SER A 166 -4.97 7.27 -20.25
CA SER A 166 -5.80 8.30 -19.63
C SER A 166 -7.17 8.49 -20.29
N LYS A 167 -7.37 7.97 -21.50
CA LYS A 167 -8.58 8.20 -22.31
C LYS A 167 -9.40 6.95 -22.61
N ASP A 168 -8.89 5.77 -22.25
CA ASP A 168 -9.52 4.50 -22.65
C ASP A 168 -10.67 4.05 -21.72
N GLY A 169 -10.80 4.68 -20.54
CA GLY A 169 -11.78 4.33 -19.51
C GLY A 169 -11.57 2.96 -18.87
N LYS A 170 -10.45 2.30 -19.15
CA LYS A 170 -10.07 0.98 -18.62
C LYS A 170 -8.93 1.09 -17.62
N HIS A 171 -8.21 2.21 -17.58
CA HIS A 171 -7.17 2.45 -16.59
C HIS A 171 -7.57 3.52 -15.57
N THR A 172 -6.94 3.44 -14.40
CA THR A 172 -7.02 4.47 -13.37
C THR A 172 -5.61 4.88 -12.97
N LEU A 173 -5.39 6.18 -12.75
CA LEU A 173 -4.09 6.71 -12.35
C LEU A 173 -3.88 6.48 -10.85
N LEU A 174 -2.81 5.78 -10.49
CA LEU A 174 -2.31 5.71 -9.13
C LEU A 174 -1.18 6.72 -8.94
N THR A 175 -1.14 7.33 -7.77
CA THR A 175 -0.03 8.13 -7.29
C THR A 175 0.52 7.44 -6.04
N TYR A 176 1.80 7.09 -6.06
CA TYR A 176 2.50 6.46 -4.95
C TYR A 176 2.99 7.49 -3.93
N ALA A 177 3.35 7.03 -2.74
CA ALA A 177 3.92 7.87 -1.68
C ALA A 177 5.20 8.63 -2.09
N ASP A 178 5.98 8.11 -3.04
CA ASP A 178 7.17 8.79 -3.57
C ASP A 178 6.86 9.82 -4.67
N GLY A 179 5.58 10.02 -4.98
CA GLY A 179 5.08 10.91 -6.03
C GLY A 179 5.12 10.33 -7.43
N THR A 180 5.56 9.08 -7.61
CA THR A 180 5.49 8.41 -8.91
C THR A 180 4.05 8.08 -9.28
N GLU A 181 3.78 8.03 -10.58
CA GLU A 181 2.45 7.75 -11.12
C GLU A 181 2.46 6.50 -12.00
N GLU A 182 1.40 5.70 -11.91
CA GLU A 182 1.21 4.50 -12.73
C GLU A 182 -0.25 4.39 -13.18
N TRP A 183 -0.46 4.16 -14.47
CA TRP A 183 -1.78 3.78 -14.99
C TRP A 183 -2.01 2.29 -14.81
N VAL A 184 -3.06 1.94 -14.08
CA VAL A 184 -3.35 0.54 -13.73
C VAL A 184 -4.69 0.13 -14.30
N LEU A 185 -4.75 -1.07 -14.87
CA LEU A 185 -5.99 -1.64 -15.41
C LEU A 185 -7.04 -1.80 -14.30
N ILE A 186 -8.23 -1.30 -14.58
CA ILE A 186 -9.42 -1.48 -13.77
C ILE A 186 -9.89 -2.92 -13.97
N ASN A 187 -10.06 -3.64 -12.86
CA ASN A 187 -10.52 -5.01 -12.86
C ASN A 187 -12.05 -5.04 -13.12
N PRO A 188 -12.51 -5.63 -14.24
CA PRO A 188 -13.93 -5.64 -14.60
C PRO A 188 -14.78 -6.57 -13.71
N TYR A 189 -14.15 -7.44 -12.91
CA TYR A 189 -14.85 -8.37 -12.01
C TYR A 189 -15.19 -7.74 -10.66
N LEU A 190 -14.65 -6.57 -10.35
CA LEU A 190 -15.00 -5.82 -9.15
C LEU A 190 -16.20 -4.91 -9.42
N GLU A 191 -17.07 -4.76 -8.43
CA GLU A 191 -18.23 -3.86 -8.54
C GLU A 191 -17.73 -2.43 -8.72
N GLN A 192 -18.10 -1.83 -9.85
CA GLN A 192 -17.66 -0.50 -10.23
C GLN A 192 -18.41 0.56 -9.43
N ASN A 193 -17.74 1.69 -9.24
CA ASN A 193 -18.34 2.88 -8.68
C ASN A 193 -19.42 3.44 -9.62
N THR A 194 -20.56 3.82 -9.05
CA THR A 194 -21.73 4.34 -9.79
C THR A 194 -22.20 5.70 -9.29
N TYR A 195 -21.44 6.35 -8.41
CA TYR A 195 -21.79 7.69 -7.92
C TYR A 195 -21.78 8.72 -9.05
N ASP A 196 -22.82 9.55 -9.08
CA ASP A 196 -22.90 10.70 -9.97
C ASP A 196 -22.37 11.92 -9.22
N TYR A 197 -21.10 12.26 -9.43
CA TYR A 197 -20.44 13.35 -8.71
C TYR A 197 -21.04 14.74 -9.00
N THR A 198 -21.91 14.89 -10.00
CA THR A 198 -22.67 16.15 -10.17
C THR A 198 -23.67 16.38 -9.04
N LYS A 199 -24.01 15.33 -8.28
CA LYS A 199 -24.85 15.36 -7.09
C LYS A 199 -24.09 15.66 -5.80
N LEU A 200 -22.76 15.69 -5.86
CA LEU A 200 -21.91 16.04 -4.73
C LEU A 200 -21.82 17.56 -4.59
N GLN A 201 -21.98 18.06 -3.38
CA GLN A 201 -21.89 19.48 -3.05
C GLN A 201 -21.02 19.69 -1.82
N LYS A 202 -20.10 20.66 -1.90
CA LYS A 202 -19.25 21.09 -0.79
C LYS A 202 -19.71 22.46 -0.28
N LYS A 203 -19.98 22.59 1.02
CA LYS A 203 -20.31 23.88 1.66
C LYS A 203 -19.56 24.02 2.98
N ALA A 204 -18.69 25.03 3.09
CA ALA A 204 -17.85 25.27 4.27
C ALA A 204 -17.17 23.96 4.74
N ASP A 205 -16.47 23.33 3.78
CA ASP A 205 -15.75 22.06 3.92
C ASP A 205 -16.57 20.81 4.27
N LYS A 206 -17.90 20.92 4.33
CA LYS A 206 -18.81 19.79 4.51
C LYS A 206 -19.29 19.29 3.17
N MET A 207 -19.02 18.02 2.88
CA MET A 207 -19.55 17.34 1.70
C MET A 207 -20.95 16.79 1.97
N SER A 208 -21.81 16.84 0.96
CA SER A 208 -23.11 16.19 0.98
C SER A 208 -23.48 15.71 -0.42
N TYR A 209 -24.12 14.56 -0.52
CA TYR A 209 -24.57 13.95 -1.77
C TYR A 209 -26.09 13.97 -1.83
N TYR A 210 -26.63 14.54 -2.91
CA TYR A 210 -28.06 14.78 -3.05
C TYR A 210 -28.72 13.87 -4.07
N ASP A 211 -29.81 13.21 -3.70
CA ASP A 211 -30.70 12.55 -4.65
C ASP A 211 -32.11 13.13 -4.58
N ASN A 212 -32.66 13.49 -5.75
CA ASN A 212 -34.00 14.08 -5.87
C ASN A 212 -34.26 15.27 -4.91
N GLY A 213 -33.24 16.10 -4.68
CA GLY A 213 -33.32 17.30 -3.83
C GLY A 213 -33.21 17.04 -2.32
N ARG A 214 -32.89 15.82 -1.90
CA ARG A 214 -32.63 15.45 -0.49
C ARG A 214 -31.19 14.98 -0.32
N SER A 215 -30.56 15.34 0.80
CA SER A 215 -29.29 14.72 1.17
C SER A 215 -29.55 13.24 1.44
N VAL A 216 -28.79 12.36 0.81
CA VAL A 216 -28.80 10.90 1.01
C VAL A 216 -27.43 10.40 1.48
N SER A 217 -26.65 11.31 2.04
CA SER A 217 -25.35 11.03 2.66
C SER A 217 -25.31 11.61 4.06
N TYR A 218 -24.41 11.05 4.86
CA TYR A 218 -24.22 11.37 6.26
C TYR A 218 -22.83 11.99 6.46
N LEU A 219 -22.76 13.10 7.18
CA LEU A 219 -21.47 13.72 7.52
C LEU A 219 -20.88 13.06 8.75
N GLY A 220 -19.58 12.74 8.71
CA GLY A 220 -18.87 12.15 9.84
C GLY A 220 -17.47 12.68 10.03
N VAL A 221 -16.89 12.36 11.17
CA VAL A 221 -15.48 12.63 11.49
C VAL A 221 -14.79 11.38 12.03
N ASP A 222 -13.50 11.24 11.78
CA ASP A 222 -12.67 10.23 12.44
C ASP A 222 -11.76 10.87 13.49
N LEU A 223 -11.65 10.21 14.65
CA LEU A 223 -11.01 10.78 15.84
C LEU A 223 -10.16 9.75 16.56
N SER A 224 -9.05 10.23 17.12
CA SER A 224 -8.12 9.46 17.96
C SER A 224 -7.55 10.35 19.06
N LYS A 225 -6.60 9.82 19.86
CA LYS A 225 -5.85 10.63 20.82
C LYS A 225 -5.15 11.86 20.21
N TYR A 226 -4.86 11.85 18.91
CA TYR A 226 -4.16 12.95 18.25
C TYR A 226 -5.01 14.21 18.10
N ASN A 227 -6.34 14.10 18.21
CA ASN A 227 -7.25 15.25 18.14
C ASN A 227 -7.42 15.96 19.50
N GLY A 228 -6.78 15.45 20.57
CA GLY A 228 -6.82 16.05 21.90
C GLY A 228 -8.23 16.02 22.52
N GLU A 229 -8.62 17.13 23.14
CA GLU A 229 -9.94 17.29 23.73
C GLU A 229 -10.98 17.69 22.66
N VAL A 230 -12.04 16.89 22.55
CA VAL A 230 -13.10 17.07 21.55
C VAL A 230 -14.43 17.36 22.23
N ASP A 231 -15.14 18.38 21.73
CA ASP A 231 -16.51 18.71 22.09
C ASP A 231 -17.49 18.05 21.11
N PHE A 232 -18.03 16.90 21.51
CA PHE A 232 -18.97 16.11 20.71
C PHE A 232 -20.35 16.76 20.57
N VAL A 233 -20.74 17.65 21.50
CA VAL A 233 -21.99 18.42 21.37
C VAL A 233 -21.84 19.44 20.26
N ALA A 234 -20.71 20.16 20.24
CA ALA A 234 -20.39 21.10 19.16
C ALA A 234 -20.28 20.38 17.80
N LEU A 235 -19.73 19.16 17.74
CA LEU A 235 -19.74 18.34 16.52
C LEU A 235 -21.17 18.04 16.04
N LYS A 236 -22.05 17.59 16.94
CA LYS A 236 -23.46 17.31 16.61
C LYS A 236 -24.17 18.57 16.10
N GLU A 237 -23.97 19.71 16.76
CA GLU A 237 -24.53 21.00 16.35
C GLU A 237 -23.96 21.49 15.01
N ALA A 238 -22.71 21.13 14.69
CA ALA A 238 -22.10 21.37 13.39
C ALA A 238 -22.67 20.47 12.28
N GLY A 239 -23.57 19.54 12.59
CA GLY A 239 -24.21 18.64 11.63
C GLY A 239 -23.46 17.34 11.40
N VAL A 240 -22.50 16.98 12.27
CA VAL A 240 -21.91 15.63 12.27
C VAL A 240 -22.97 14.63 12.73
N GLU A 241 -23.12 13.54 11.99
CA GLU A 241 -24.10 12.49 12.24
C GLU A 241 -23.45 11.26 12.86
N PHE A 242 -22.23 10.93 12.42
CA PHE A 242 -21.46 9.79 12.94
C PHE A 242 -20.01 10.12 13.25
N VAL A 243 -19.37 9.29 14.07
CA VAL A 243 -17.94 9.32 14.36
C VAL A 243 -17.31 7.95 14.17
N MET A 244 -16.10 7.91 13.60
CA MET A 244 -15.24 6.73 13.57
C MET A 244 -14.13 6.91 14.60
N LEU A 245 -14.21 6.22 15.74
CA LEU A 245 -13.26 6.38 16.83
C LEU A 245 -12.15 5.34 16.75
N ARG A 246 -10.89 5.77 16.89
CA ARG A 246 -9.78 4.82 16.99
C ARG A 246 -9.93 4.05 18.29
N LEU A 247 -10.16 2.76 18.20
CA LEU A 247 -10.20 1.91 19.39
C LEU A 247 -8.80 1.63 19.90
N GLY A 248 -7.88 1.33 18.99
CA GLY A 248 -6.54 0.98 19.35
C GLY A 248 -5.64 0.82 18.14
N SER A 249 -4.45 0.33 18.41
CA SER A 249 -3.44 0.07 17.41
C SER A 249 -2.59 -1.13 17.80
N ARG A 250 -2.02 -1.80 16.81
CA ARG A 250 -0.82 -2.62 17.02
C ARG A 250 0.40 -1.78 16.67
N GLY A 251 1.39 -1.73 17.57
CA GLY A 251 2.59 -0.93 17.37
C GLY A 251 3.40 -1.41 16.15
N TYR A 252 3.70 -0.50 15.23
CA TYR A 252 4.38 -0.81 13.97
C TYR A 252 5.82 -1.34 14.14
N GLY A 253 6.47 -1.07 15.28
CA GLY A 253 7.77 -1.64 15.65
C GLY A 253 7.69 -2.72 16.75
N SER A 254 6.84 -2.53 17.76
CA SER A 254 6.76 -3.42 18.93
C SER A 254 5.88 -4.65 18.72
N GLY A 255 4.92 -4.59 17.79
CA GLY A 255 3.89 -5.60 17.61
C GLY A 255 2.88 -5.68 18.77
N GLN A 256 2.92 -4.76 19.73
CA GLN A 256 2.03 -4.77 20.90
C GLN A 256 0.70 -4.08 20.58
N ILE A 257 -0.41 -4.69 21.01
CA ILE A 257 -1.73 -4.09 20.96
C ILE A 257 -1.89 -3.09 22.11
N MET A 258 -2.40 -1.90 21.79
CA MET A 258 -2.62 -0.80 22.72
C MET A 258 -4.00 -0.18 22.47
N LEU A 259 -4.73 0.12 23.55
CA LEU A 259 -5.93 0.94 23.49
C LEU A 259 -5.53 2.39 23.16
N ASP A 260 -6.34 3.10 22.37
CA ASP A 260 -6.18 4.53 22.19
C ASP A 260 -6.51 5.25 23.51
N GLU A 261 -5.65 6.19 23.91
CA GLU A 261 -5.72 6.86 25.22
C GLU A 261 -7.02 7.63 25.44
N ASN A 262 -7.62 8.15 24.36
CA ASN A 262 -8.87 8.92 24.43
C ASN A 262 -10.10 8.06 24.09
N PHE A 263 -9.95 6.76 23.81
CA PHE A 263 -11.06 5.93 23.33
C PHE A 263 -12.25 5.92 24.28
N GLU A 264 -12.04 5.58 25.56
CA GLU A 264 -13.15 5.46 26.52
C GLU A 264 -13.87 6.79 26.74
N GLU A 265 -13.11 7.89 26.83
CA GLU A 265 -13.66 9.23 26.98
C GLU A 265 -14.45 9.66 25.74
N ASN A 266 -13.89 9.44 24.55
CA ASN A 266 -14.55 9.75 23.27
C ASN A 266 -15.81 8.91 23.07
N MET A 267 -15.77 7.61 23.37
CA MET A 267 -16.94 6.72 23.31
C MET A 267 -18.06 7.25 24.20
N LYS A 268 -17.75 7.63 25.45
CA LYS A 268 -18.73 8.17 26.38
C LYS A 268 -19.30 9.50 25.88
N LYS A 269 -18.45 10.45 25.50
CA LYS A 269 -18.90 11.79 25.04
C LYS A 269 -19.70 11.71 23.75
N ALA A 270 -19.31 10.87 22.80
CA ALA A 270 -20.06 10.64 21.56
C ALA A 270 -21.44 10.03 21.83
N THR A 271 -21.51 9.06 22.75
CA THR A 271 -22.76 8.42 23.17
C THR A 271 -23.68 9.44 23.83
N ASP A 272 -23.16 10.26 24.76
CA ASP A 272 -23.92 11.29 25.46
C ASP A 272 -24.43 12.40 24.50
N ALA A 273 -23.69 12.69 23.42
CA ALA A 273 -24.08 13.63 22.38
C ALA A 273 -25.10 13.06 21.37
N GLY A 274 -25.41 11.76 21.43
CA GLY A 274 -26.31 11.10 20.49
C GLY A 274 -25.77 11.05 19.06
N LEU A 275 -24.46 10.86 18.92
CA LEU A 275 -23.83 10.57 17.64
C LEU A 275 -23.88 9.08 17.35
N GLU A 276 -23.97 8.72 16.07
CA GLU A 276 -23.77 7.34 15.65
C GLU A 276 -22.27 7.01 15.74
N ILE A 277 -21.91 5.82 16.18
CA ILE A 277 -20.52 5.50 16.54
C ILE A 277 -20.08 4.26 15.81
N GLY A 278 -18.97 4.37 15.09
CA GLY A 278 -18.17 3.26 14.57
C GLY A 278 -16.77 3.33 15.14
N VAL A 279 -15.98 2.28 14.92
CA VAL A 279 -14.60 2.23 15.41
C VAL A 279 -13.66 1.76 14.32
N TYR A 280 -12.39 2.13 14.44
CA TYR A 280 -11.34 1.60 13.60
C TYR A 280 -10.14 1.14 14.43
N PHE A 281 -9.36 0.23 13.85
CA PHE A 281 -8.17 -0.31 14.50
C PHE A 281 -7.00 -0.25 13.54
N PHE A 282 -5.96 0.48 13.96
CA PHE A 282 -4.72 0.60 13.20
C PHE A 282 -3.91 -0.70 13.34
N SER A 283 -4.02 -1.55 12.33
CA SER A 283 -3.41 -2.88 12.27
C SER A 283 -1.96 -2.77 11.80
N GLN A 284 -1.12 -3.53 12.50
CA GLN A 284 0.26 -3.83 12.10
C GLN A 284 0.51 -5.34 12.20
N ALA A 285 -0.56 -6.12 12.02
CA ALA A 285 -0.54 -7.57 12.05
C ALA A 285 0.26 -8.12 10.86
N ILE A 286 1.14 -9.08 11.15
CA ILE A 286 1.93 -9.77 10.12
C ILE A 286 1.48 -11.21 9.86
N THR A 287 0.50 -11.70 10.63
CA THR A 287 -0.12 -13.01 10.41
C THR A 287 -1.63 -12.95 10.62
N ALA A 288 -2.34 -13.96 10.12
CA ALA A 288 -3.79 -14.08 10.33
C ALA A 288 -4.14 -14.19 11.82
N GLU A 289 -3.30 -14.86 12.61
CA GLU A 289 -3.46 -14.97 14.06
C GLU A 289 -3.35 -13.60 14.74
N GLU A 290 -2.36 -12.78 14.36
CA GLU A 290 -2.24 -11.41 14.89
C GLU A 290 -3.46 -10.55 14.53
N ALA A 291 -4.04 -10.71 13.33
CA ALA A 291 -5.28 -10.02 12.95
C ALA A 291 -6.50 -10.49 13.77
N VAL A 292 -6.58 -11.77 14.09
CA VAL A 292 -7.63 -12.32 14.98
C VAL A 292 -7.45 -11.80 16.41
N GLU A 293 -6.21 -11.66 16.90
CA GLU A 293 -5.94 -11.02 18.20
C GLU A 293 -6.43 -9.57 18.24
N GLU A 294 -6.16 -8.79 17.20
CA GLU A 294 -6.63 -7.40 17.07
C GLU A 294 -8.17 -7.33 17.07
N SER A 295 -8.82 -8.16 16.26
CA SER A 295 -10.28 -8.25 16.22
C SER A 295 -10.87 -8.68 17.57
N ASN A 296 -10.27 -9.67 18.25
CA ASN A 296 -10.72 -10.10 19.57
C ASN A 296 -10.54 -9.01 20.64
N PHE A 297 -9.47 -8.23 20.56
CA PHE A 297 -9.28 -7.07 21.44
C PHE A 297 -10.39 -6.03 21.24
N ILE A 298 -10.76 -5.73 19.99
CA ILE A 298 -11.90 -4.86 19.68
C ILE A 298 -13.18 -5.40 20.28
N ILE A 299 -13.51 -6.67 20.03
CA ILE A 299 -14.75 -7.31 20.50
C ILE A 299 -14.84 -7.27 22.03
N GLN A 300 -13.74 -7.55 22.74
CA GLN A 300 -13.69 -7.52 24.20
C GLN A 300 -13.89 -6.09 24.74
N THR A 301 -13.23 -5.11 24.13
CA THR A 301 -13.38 -3.70 24.51
C THR A 301 -14.81 -3.20 24.25
N LEU A 302 -15.42 -3.59 23.13
CA LEU A 302 -16.77 -3.19 22.75
C LEU A 302 -17.88 -3.91 23.53
N ALA A 303 -17.59 -4.94 24.33
CA ALA A 303 -18.61 -5.68 25.06
C ALA A 303 -19.51 -4.82 25.97
N ASN A 304 -19.01 -3.66 26.41
CA ASN A 304 -19.73 -2.71 27.25
C ASN A 304 -20.33 -1.52 26.47
N TYR A 305 -20.15 -1.47 25.15
CA TYR A 305 -20.55 -0.36 24.31
C TYR A 305 -21.51 -0.83 23.22
N LYS A 306 -22.45 0.05 22.85
CA LYS A 306 -23.26 -0.14 21.66
C LYS A 306 -22.71 0.76 20.57
N ILE A 307 -22.31 0.16 19.45
CA ILE A 307 -21.95 0.88 18.23
C ILE A 307 -23.00 0.62 17.15
N THR A 308 -23.15 1.55 16.24
CA THR A 308 -24.14 1.54 15.16
C THR A 308 -23.49 1.65 13.78
N TYR A 309 -22.26 2.17 13.73
CA TYR A 309 -21.43 2.22 12.54
C TYR A 309 -20.37 1.10 12.57
N PRO A 310 -19.70 0.84 11.42
CA PRO A 310 -18.85 -0.33 11.25
C PRO A 310 -17.60 -0.37 12.15
N VAL A 311 -16.98 -1.55 12.17
CA VAL A 311 -15.62 -1.78 12.66
C VAL A 311 -14.67 -1.82 11.46
N ALA A 312 -13.82 -0.81 11.34
CA ALA A 312 -12.90 -0.68 10.21
C ALA A 312 -11.53 -1.32 10.49
N PHE A 313 -11.06 -2.11 9.52
CA PHE A 313 -9.69 -2.56 9.41
C PHE A 313 -8.87 -1.48 8.72
N ASP A 314 -7.93 -0.89 9.45
CA ASP A 314 -7.05 0.16 8.97
C ASP A 314 -5.61 -0.37 8.97
N MET A 315 -5.05 -0.64 7.80
CA MET A 315 -3.66 -1.08 7.66
C MET A 315 -2.94 -0.14 6.71
N GLU A 316 -1.99 0.62 7.24
CA GLU A 316 -1.26 1.63 6.48
C GLU A 316 0.24 1.54 6.73
N TYR A 317 1.00 2.08 5.77
CA TYR A 317 2.42 2.34 5.95
C TYR A 317 2.62 3.50 6.92
N VAL A 318 3.75 3.47 7.62
CA VAL A 318 4.15 4.58 8.49
C VAL A 318 5.04 5.50 7.68
N GLU A 319 4.64 6.75 7.54
CA GLU A 319 5.46 7.73 6.85
C GLU A 319 6.79 7.93 7.55
N ASN A 320 7.88 7.98 6.76
CA ASN A 320 9.24 8.26 7.23
C ASN A 320 9.81 7.23 8.23
N ASP A 321 9.19 6.05 8.39
CA ASP A 321 9.70 4.97 9.22
C ASP A 321 9.40 3.61 8.58
N LYS A 322 9.96 2.53 9.15
CA LYS A 322 9.76 1.17 8.65
C LYS A 322 8.70 0.43 9.45
N ALA A 323 7.58 0.12 8.81
CA ALA A 323 6.48 -0.64 9.38
C ALA A 323 6.71 -2.16 9.23
N ARG A 324 6.20 -2.95 10.19
CA ARG A 324 6.25 -4.44 10.11
C ARG A 324 5.55 -4.99 8.86
N ILE A 325 4.48 -4.33 8.43
CA ILE A 325 3.66 -4.78 7.29
C ILE A 325 4.38 -4.67 5.94
N GLU A 326 5.50 -3.93 5.84
CA GLU A 326 6.29 -3.83 4.62
C GLU A 326 6.93 -5.16 4.21
N ALA A 327 7.15 -6.06 5.16
CA ALA A 327 7.70 -7.39 4.88
C ALA A 327 6.68 -8.32 4.19
N LEU A 328 5.40 -7.96 4.20
CA LEU A 328 4.32 -8.78 3.69
C LEU A 328 4.11 -8.57 2.19
N SER A 329 3.96 -9.68 1.48
CA SER A 329 3.42 -9.73 0.14
C SER A 329 1.94 -9.29 0.11
N ARG A 330 1.45 -8.97 -1.08
CA ARG A 330 0.03 -8.63 -1.31
C ARG A 330 -0.92 -9.74 -0.84
N ASP A 331 -0.57 -11.01 -1.06
CA ASP A 331 -1.39 -12.14 -0.64
C ASP A 331 -1.40 -12.30 0.90
N GLU A 332 -0.27 -12.07 1.56
CA GLU A 332 -0.20 -12.09 3.02
C GLU A 332 -1.03 -10.95 3.64
N LYS A 333 -0.90 -9.71 3.14
CA LYS A 333 -1.75 -8.59 3.56
C LYS A 333 -3.23 -8.89 3.37
N THR A 334 -3.58 -9.52 2.25
CA THR A 334 -4.97 -9.94 1.98
C THR A 334 -5.45 -10.99 2.98
N ALA A 335 -4.61 -11.97 3.32
CA ALA A 335 -4.96 -13.00 4.31
C ALA A 335 -5.16 -12.40 5.71
N VAL A 336 -4.30 -11.45 6.11
CA VAL A 336 -4.42 -10.71 7.37
C VAL A 336 -5.73 -9.92 7.41
N ALA A 337 -6.00 -9.10 6.37
CA ALA A 337 -7.23 -8.32 6.26
C ALA A 337 -8.46 -9.24 6.33
N LYS A 338 -8.46 -10.33 5.55
CA LYS A 338 -9.58 -11.30 5.54
C LYS A 338 -9.82 -11.92 6.91
N ALA A 339 -8.77 -12.31 7.63
CA ALA A 339 -8.89 -12.90 8.96
C ALA A 339 -9.54 -11.92 9.96
N PHE A 340 -9.09 -10.65 9.96
CA PHE A 340 -9.67 -9.60 10.79
C PHE A 340 -11.16 -9.37 10.47
N LEU A 341 -11.47 -9.18 9.18
CA LEU A 341 -12.83 -8.85 8.72
C LEU A 341 -13.80 -10.00 8.98
N GLN A 342 -13.38 -11.25 8.75
CA GLN A 342 -14.19 -12.44 9.02
C GLN A 342 -14.48 -12.61 10.52
N ASN A 343 -13.46 -12.47 11.39
CA ASN A 343 -13.66 -12.61 12.83
C ASN A 343 -14.61 -11.53 13.37
N THR A 344 -14.44 -10.30 12.90
CA THR A 344 -15.31 -9.15 13.22
C THR A 344 -16.76 -9.39 12.80
N LYS A 345 -16.96 -9.93 11.59
CA LYS A 345 -18.29 -10.32 11.07
C LYS A 345 -18.94 -11.43 11.89
N VAL A 346 -18.19 -12.48 12.23
CA VAL A 346 -18.67 -13.60 13.06
C VAL A 346 -19.08 -13.13 14.45
N ALA A 347 -18.42 -12.11 14.99
CA ALA A 347 -18.78 -11.49 16.27
C ALA A 347 -20.04 -10.61 16.19
N GLY A 348 -20.63 -10.44 15.01
CA GLY A 348 -21.89 -9.71 14.82
C GLY A 348 -21.71 -8.21 14.52
N TYR A 349 -20.48 -7.75 14.27
CA TYR A 349 -20.22 -6.38 13.84
C TYR A 349 -20.17 -6.29 12.32
N GLN A 350 -20.51 -5.13 11.75
CA GLN A 350 -20.30 -4.85 10.33
C GLN A 350 -18.81 -4.54 10.10
N PRO A 351 -18.06 -5.40 9.39
CA PRO A 351 -16.69 -5.09 8.98
C PRO A 351 -16.64 -4.05 7.85
N LEU A 352 -15.58 -3.24 7.84
CA LEU A 352 -15.29 -2.22 6.82
C LEU A 352 -13.78 -2.24 6.54
N ILE A 353 -13.36 -2.06 5.28
CA ILE A 353 -11.95 -1.93 4.92
C ILE A 353 -11.64 -0.46 4.74
N TYR A 354 -10.65 0.06 5.46
CA TYR A 354 -10.11 1.39 5.24
C TYR A 354 -8.84 1.32 4.39
N GLY A 355 -8.64 2.30 3.52
CA GLY A 355 -7.37 2.47 2.84
C GLY A 355 -7.37 3.54 1.76
N THR A 356 -6.15 3.97 1.40
CA THR A 356 -5.94 4.85 0.25
C THR A 356 -6.21 4.11 -1.06
N LYS A 357 -6.43 4.87 -2.14
CA LYS A 357 -6.58 4.30 -3.49
C LYS A 357 -5.40 3.40 -3.87
N GLU A 358 -4.17 3.81 -3.58
CA GLU A 358 -2.97 2.99 -3.82
C GLU A 358 -3.03 1.69 -3.03
N TRP A 359 -3.32 1.79 -1.73
CA TRP A 359 -3.33 0.63 -0.85
C TRP A 359 -4.38 -0.40 -1.28
N LEU A 360 -5.61 0.05 -1.52
CA LEU A 360 -6.72 -0.81 -1.93
C LEU A 360 -6.46 -1.51 -3.27
N ILE A 361 -5.76 -0.87 -4.21
CA ILE A 361 -5.51 -1.43 -5.55
C ILE A 361 -4.25 -2.30 -5.60
N LYS A 362 -3.17 -1.90 -4.92
CA LYS A 362 -1.84 -2.53 -5.06
C LYS A 362 -1.46 -3.43 -3.88
N GLN A 363 -1.93 -3.13 -2.68
CA GLN A 363 -1.43 -3.78 -1.46
C GLN A 363 -2.29 -4.96 -1.01
N ILE A 364 -3.54 -5.02 -1.47
CA ILE A 364 -4.45 -6.14 -1.20
C ILE A 364 -5.12 -6.66 -2.47
N ASP A 365 -5.69 -7.86 -2.37
CA ASP A 365 -6.52 -8.47 -3.40
C ASP A 365 -8.01 -8.33 -3.08
N LEU A 366 -8.58 -7.23 -3.57
CA LEU A 366 -10.02 -6.93 -3.42
C LEU A 366 -10.92 -8.03 -3.99
N THR A 367 -10.47 -8.83 -4.95
CA THR A 367 -11.28 -9.94 -5.50
C THR A 367 -11.58 -11.02 -4.45
N LYS A 368 -10.76 -11.10 -3.39
CA LYS A 368 -10.95 -12.02 -2.26
C LYS A 368 -11.74 -11.38 -1.10
N LEU A 369 -12.09 -10.09 -1.23
CA LEU A 369 -12.66 -9.24 -0.18
C LEU A 369 -13.93 -8.50 -0.64
N THR A 370 -14.57 -8.94 -1.73
CA THR A 370 -15.73 -8.26 -2.35
C THR A 370 -16.99 -8.22 -1.48
N GLU A 371 -17.03 -8.99 -0.38
CA GLU A 371 -18.16 -9.03 0.56
C GLU A 371 -18.10 -7.93 1.62
N TYR A 372 -17.02 -7.16 1.68
CA TYR A 372 -16.76 -6.14 2.70
C TYR A 372 -16.93 -4.74 2.11
N ASP A 373 -17.58 -3.86 2.88
CA ASP A 373 -17.75 -2.45 2.51
C ASP A 373 -16.37 -1.73 2.58
N ILE A 374 -16.22 -0.64 1.81
CA ILE A 374 -14.96 0.13 1.72
C ILE A 374 -15.17 1.55 2.27
N TRP A 375 -14.22 1.97 3.12
CA TRP A 375 -13.95 3.35 3.52
C TRP A 375 -12.72 3.86 2.78
N LEU A 376 -12.95 4.59 1.70
CA LEU A 376 -11.90 5.14 0.86
C LEU A 376 -11.25 6.35 1.52
N SER A 377 -9.93 6.39 1.60
CA SER A 377 -9.17 7.61 1.89
C SER A 377 -8.64 8.23 0.60
N GLN A 378 -9.17 9.40 0.23
CA GLN A 378 -8.71 10.11 -0.96
C GLN A 378 -9.06 11.60 -0.87
N GLN A 379 -8.06 12.43 -0.59
CA GLN A 379 -8.22 13.87 -0.34
C GLN A 379 -8.27 14.64 -1.67
N LYS A 380 -9.38 14.51 -2.40
CA LYS A 380 -9.67 15.20 -3.66
C LYS A 380 -11.07 15.81 -3.61
N ASP A 381 -11.35 16.82 -4.44
CA ASP A 381 -12.72 17.36 -4.58
C ASP A 381 -13.70 16.33 -5.17
N MET A 382 -13.18 15.47 -6.06
CA MET A 382 -13.90 14.32 -6.62
C MET A 382 -12.98 13.10 -6.56
N PRO A 383 -13.43 11.99 -5.95
CA PRO A 383 -12.64 10.77 -5.94
C PRO A 383 -12.67 10.12 -7.33
N ASP A 384 -11.56 9.52 -7.73
CA ASP A 384 -11.39 8.81 -9.00
C ASP A 384 -11.15 7.31 -8.80
N TYR A 385 -11.49 6.81 -7.60
CA TYR A 385 -11.47 5.39 -7.28
C TYR A 385 -12.53 4.64 -8.11
N PRO A 386 -12.13 3.62 -8.89
CA PRO A 386 -13.01 3.01 -9.89
C PRO A 386 -14.03 2.03 -9.30
N TYR A 387 -13.80 1.51 -8.09
CA TYR A 387 -14.65 0.50 -7.48
C TYR A 387 -15.61 1.10 -6.47
N LYS A 388 -16.68 0.37 -6.17
CA LYS A 388 -17.68 0.78 -5.18
C LYS A 388 -17.06 0.94 -3.79
N PHE A 389 -17.49 1.99 -3.10
CA PHE A 389 -17.18 2.29 -1.70
C PHE A 389 -18.41 2.89 -1.00
N GLN A 390 -18.49 2.77 0.31
CA GLN A 390 -19.66 3.20 1.10
C GLN A 390 -19.36 4.43 1.93
N MET A 391 -18.10 4.62 2.32
CA MET A 391 -17.64 5.77 3.08
C MET A 391 -16.40 6.36 2.42
N TRP A 392 -16.23 7.67 2.54
CA TRP A 392 -15.11 8.39 1.93
C TRP A 392 -14.58 9.45 2.88
N GLN A 393 -13.30 9.33 3.23
CA GLN A 393 -12.53 10.37 3.90
C GLN A 393 -11.97 11.32 2.83
N TYR A 394 -12.60 12.48 2.71
CA TYR A 394 -12.31 13.46 1.66
C TYR A 394 -11.35 14.56 2.12
N SER A 395 -11.07 14.66 3.42
CA SER A 395 -10.11 15.61 3.99
C SER A 395 -9.44 14.99 5.22
N LEU A 396 -8.13 15.23 5.38
CA LEU A 396 -7.37 14.95 6.61
C LEU A 396 -7.21 16.21 7.48
N GLU A 397 -7.29 17.38 6.85
CA GLU A 397 -7.04 18.71 7.44
C GLU A 397 -8.35 19.52 7.48
N GLY A 398 -9.45 18.86 7.84
CA GLY A 398 -10.73 19.54 7.96
C GLY A 398 -10.79 20.44 9.20
N GLU A 399 -11.52 21.56 9.09
CA GLU A 399 -11.85 22.41 10.22
C GLU A 399 -13.34 22.28 10.56
N ILE A 400 -13.65 21.90 11.80
CA ILE A 400 -15.04 21.81 12.27
C ILE A 400 -15.16 22.23 13.74
N SER A 401 -16.29 22.84 14.08
CA SER A 401 -16.57 23.20 15.46
C SER A 401 -16.60 21.96 16.34
N GLY A 402 -15.83 21.98 17.43
CA GLY A 402 -15.70 20.89 18.39
C GLY A 402 -14.33 20.20 18.40
N VAL A 403 -13.50 20.42 17.38
CA VAL A 403 -12.11 19.93 17.34
C VAL A 403 -11.16 21.11 17.20
N ASN A 404 -10.06 21.09 17.95
CA ASN A 404 -8.99 22.08 17.81
C ASN A 404 -7.92 21.54 16.87
N GLY A 405 -7.79 22.13 15.69
CA GLY A 405 -6.87 21.69 14.64
C GLY A 405 -7.52 20.72 13.66
N ASP A 406 -6.67 19.99 12.95
CA ASP A 406 -7.05 19.15 11.83
C ASP A 406 -7.91 17.95 12.26
N VAL A 407 -8.97 17.69 11.50
CA VAL A 407 -9.80 16.50 11.64
C VAL A 407 -10.08 15.83 10.30
N GLY A 408 -10.11 14.50 10.31
CA GLY A 408 -10.56 13.70 9.19
C GLY A 408 -12.06 13.91 8.95
N LEU A 409 -12.42 14.47 7.79
CA LEU A 409 -13.82 14.66 7.40
C LEU A 409 -14.26 13.54 6.46
N ASN A 410 -15.42 12.97 6.79
CA ASN A 410 -15.96 11.80 6.14
C ASN A 410 -17.37 12.03 5.63
N ILE A 411 -17.70 11.36 4.55
CA ILE A 411 -19.06 11.23 4.04
C ILE A 411 -19.39 9.73 3.93
N SER A 412 -20.51 9.32 4.50
CA SER A 412 -21.09 7.99 4.29
C SER A 412 -22.24 8.09 3.32
N PHE A 413 -22.26 7.22 2.30
CA PHE A 413 -23.36 7.09 1.34
C PHE A 413 -24.40 6.04 1.78
N VAL A 414 -24.16 5.41 2.93
CA VAL A 414 -25.03 4.40 3.54
C VAL A 414 -25.28 4.76 4.99
N ASP A 415 -26.53 4.62 5.43
CA ASP A 415 -26.86 4.66 6.84
C ASP A 415 -26.59 3.29 7.47
N TYR A 416 -25.56 3.20 8.29
CA TYR A 416 -25.27 1.96 9.02
C TYR A 416 -26.15 1.78 10.26
N SER A 417 -26.78 2.85 10.77
CA SER A 417 -27.63 2.78 11.96
C SER A 417 -28.97 2.08 11.69
N GLU A 418 -29.41 2.06 10.43
CA GLU A 418 -30.66 1.45 9.98
C GLU A 418 -30.50 0.03 9.37
N LYS A 419 -29.27 -0.48 9.30
CA LYS A 419 -28.91 -1.65 8.47
C LYS A 419 -29.04 -3.00 9.17
#